data_AF-A0A7S0EK06-F1
#
_entry.id   AF-A0A7S0EK06-F1
#
_cell.length_a   1.000
_cell.length_b   1.000
_cell.length_c   1.000
_cell.angle_alpha   90.00
_cell.angle_beta   90.00
_cell.angle_gamma   90.00
#
_symmetry.space_group_name_H-M   'P 1'
#
loop_
_entity.id
_entity.type
_entity.pdbx_description
1 polymer ?
#
loop_
_entity_poly.entity_id
_entity_poly.type
_entity_poly.pdbx_seq_one_letter_code
_entity_poly.pdbx_strand_id
1 'polypeptide(L)'
;VQSDDQTRQANVVAVGPVTALRLTRESFTTLLGDLRDVMKHNFNHKVLAGMDMFKGLNNAEREKLIDNLQEVKFARGADVIKQGDAGETFYIVKTGVVKVTQIQEGGLRPETIKEGLSSGDYFGEMALLESQPRMATVTATSDDVVLMSLDRATFTSLLGPLGNILNREVSKRHKEAEKAKKPVMAKADLKMMTILGVGTFGRVKLVLHTPTNTPYALKCMRKGQIIALKQVEHVMNEKSILEMCDHPFLLTLAASYQDEDELYMLMSLALGGELFSILRERNKFDEPTARFYAANVCSAFEYLHEHRIVYRDLKPENLLLDADGYLKVVDFGFAKIIEDRTWTLCGTPEYLAPE
;
A
#
# COMPACT_ATOMS: atom_id res chain seq x y z
N VAL A 1 -22.14 38.22 2.35
CA VAL A 1 -21.14 38.06 3.43
C VAL A 1 -21.85 38.34 4.75
N GLN A 2 -22.40 37.31 5.40
CA GLN A 2 -22.95 37.45 6.76
C GLN A 2 -21.77 37.46 7.72
N SER A 3 -21.52 38.61 8.35
CA SER A 3 -20.58 38.72 9.46
C SER A 3 -21.13 37.89 10.62
N ASP A 4 -20.44 36.80 10.96
CA ASP A 4 -20.81 35.93 12.07
C ASP A 4 -20.27 36.54 13.38
N ASP A 5 -20.76 37.74 13.67
CA ASP A 5 -20.35 38.53 14.82
C ASP A 5 -21.07 38.01 16.07
N GLN A 6 -20.81 36.75 16.41
CA GLN A 6 -21.45 36.09 17.54
C GLN A 6 -20.90 36.66 18.83
N THR A 7 -21.82 37.14 19.68
CA THR A 7 -21.51 37.55 21.04
C THR A 7 -21.09 36.33 21.87
N ARG A 8 -20.28 36.57 22.91
CA ARG A 8 -19.86 35.49 23.82
C ARG A 8 -21.09 34.82 24.44
N GLN A 9 -21.19 33.52 24.27
CA GLN A 9 -22.31 32.70 24.76
C GLN A 9 -22.15 32.26 26.22
N ALA A 10 -20.98 32.50 26.83
CA ALA A 10 -20.66 32.05 28.18
C ALA A 10 -19.76 33.04 28.91
N ASN A 11 -19.91 33.06 30.24
CA ASN A 11 -19.03 33.78 31.15
C ASN A 11 -17.95 32.83 31.66
N VAL A 12 -16.72 33.34 31.77
CA VAL A 12 -15.58 32.61 32.37
C VAL A 12 -15.15 33.40 33.61
N VAL A 13 -15.20 32.76 34.78
CA VAL A 13 -14.92 33.39 36.07
C VAL A 13 -13.70 32.73 36.70
N ALA A 14 -12.74 33.53 37.17
CA ALA A 14 -11.61 33.01 37.92
C ALA A 14 -12.07 32.56 39.31
N VAL A 15 -11.80 31.31 39.68
CA VAL A 15 -12.15 30.72 40.99
C VAL A 15 -11.02 30.92 42.03
N GLY A 16 -9.89 31.47 41.60
CA GLY A 16 -8.72 31.79 42.41
C GLY A 16 -7.70 32.62 41.61
N PRO A 17 -6.49 32.85 42.14
CA PRO A 17 -5.44 33.54 41.40
C PRO A 17 -5.11 32.81 40.09
N VAL A 18 -5.28 33.48 38.95
CA VAL A 18 -4.96 32.91 37.63
C VAL A 18 -4.25 33.94 36.77
N THR A 19 -3.26 33.48 36.01
CA THR A 19 -2.66 34.25 34.92
C THR A 19 -3.12 33.61 33.61
N ALA A 20 -3.77 34.38 32.76
CA ALA A 20 -4.24 33.91 31.46
C ALA A 20 -3.57 34.67 30.33
N LEU A 21 -3.17 33.95 29.28
CA LEU A 21 -2.74 34.55 28.02
C LEU A 21 -3.99 34.95 27.24
N ARG A 22 -4.04 36.20 26.79
CA ARG A 22 -5.15 36.76 26.01
C ARG A 22 -4.70 37.01 24.58
N LEU A 23 -5.46 36.47 23.63
CA LEU A 23 -5.37 36.82 22.23
C LEU A 23 -6.64 37.58 21.83
N THR A 24 -6.50 38.81 21.34
CA THR A 24 -7.66 39.62 20.88
C THR A 24 -8.11 39.15 19.50
N ARG A 25 -9.34 39.49 19.10
CA ARG A 25 -9.78 39.26 17.71
C ARG A 25 -8.84 39.95 16.72
N GLU A 26 -8.50 41.23 16.97
CA GLU A 26 -7.59 41.98 16.11
C GLU A 26 -6.22 41.30 16.00
N SER A 27 -5.58 40.95 17.13
CA SER A 27 -4.30 40.25 17.11
C SER A 27 -4.40 38.87 16.44
N PHE A 28 -5.50 38.14 16.66
CA PHE A 28 -5.74 36.86 15.99
C PHE A 28 -5.85 37.05 14.48
N THR A 29 -6.68 38.00 14.02
CA THR A 29 -6.92 38.27 12.60
C THR A 29 -5.67 38.81 11.91
N THR A 30 -4.88 39.65 12.57
CA THR A 30 -3.60 40.13 12.03
C THR A 30 -2.55 39.03 11.94
N LEU A 31 -2.51 38.10 12.90
CA LEU A 31 -1.49 37.03 12.92
C LEU A 31 -1.85 35.83 12.03
N LEU A 32 -3.13 35.46 11.98
CA LEU A 32 -3.58 34.20 11.38
C LEU A 32 -4.61 34.40 10.27
N GLY A 33 -5.21 35.59 10.12
CA GLY A 33 -6.31 35.83 9.18
C GLY A 33 -7.69 35.53 9.78
N ASP A 34 -8.70 35.37 8.92
CA ASP A 34 -10.06 35.07 9.39
C ASP A 34 -10.11 33.70 10.10
N LEU A 35 -10.77 33.65 11.26
CA LEU A 35 -10.85 32.44 12.08
C LEU A 35 -11.42 31.23 11.33
N ARG A 36 -12.37 31.46 10.41
CA ARG A 36 -12.93 30.37 9.58
C ARG A 36 -11.89 29.84 8.61
N ASP A 37 -11.11 30.72 7.99
CA ASP A 37 -10.04 30.33 7.08
C ASP A 37 -8.94 29.59 7.83
N VAL A 38 -8.58 30.04 9.04
CA VAL A 38 -7.62 29.36 9.92
C VAL A 38 -8.11 27.99 10.37
N MET A 39 -9.38 27.87 10.76
CA MET A 39 -9.96 26.57 11.13
C MET A 39 -10.05 25.62 9.94
N LYS A 40 -10.44 26.13 8.76
CA LYS A 40 -10.45 25.38 7.51
C LYS A 40 -9.04 24.92 7.14
N HIS A 41 -8.05 25.81 7.22
CA HIS A 41 -6.64 25.53 6.96
C HIS A 41 -6.09 24.47 7.92
N ASN A 42 -6.33 24.61 9.22
CA ASN A 42 -5.90 23.64 10.24
C ASN A 42 -6.59 22.27 10.09
N PHE A 43 -7.85 22.25 9.67
CA PHE A 43 -8.58 21.00 9.41
C PHE A 43 -8.02 20.30 8.16
N ASN A 44 -7.83 21.05 7.07
CA ASN A 44 -7.23 20.52 5.84
C ASN A 44 -5.82 19.99 6.12
N HIS A 45 -5.03 20.70 6.93
CA HIS A 45 -3.72 20.23 7.37
C HIS A 45 -3.81 18.89 8.12
N LYS A 46 -4.78 18.72 9.03
CA LYS A 46 -4.98 17.45 9.74
C LYS A 46 -5.39 16.30 8.83
N VAL A 47 -6.31 16.54 7.89
CA VAL A 47 -6.76 15.52 6.93
C VAL A 47 -5.59 15.09 6.05
N LEU A 48 -4.86 16.05 5.48
CA LEU A 48 -3.73 15.77 4.59
C LEU A 48 -2.56 15.11 5.30
N ALA A 49 -2.27 15.48 6.56
CA ALA A 49 -1.23 14.83 7.35
C ALA A 49 -1.56 13.35 7.65
N GLY A 50 -2.85 12.98 7.66
CA GLY A 50 -3.29 11.60 7.83
C GLY A 50 -3.23 10.76 6.55
N MET A 51 -3.04 11.37 5.38
CA MET A 51 -3.04 10.66 4.10
C MET A 51 -1.63 10.18 3.73
N ASP A 52 -1.47 8.87 3.56
CA ASP A 52 -0.18 8.25 3.27
C ASP A 52 0.51 8.84 2.03
N MET A 53 -0.27 9.21 1.01
CA MET A 53 0.26 9.79 -0.23
C MET A 53 0.93 11.17 -0.04
N PHE A 54 0.61 11.90 1.03
CA PHE A 54 1.12 13.25 1.29
C PHE A 54 2.12 13.32 2.46
N LYS A 55 2.45 12.17 3.09
CA LYS A 55 3.48 12.10 4.15
C LYS A 55 4.87 12.54 3.68
N GLY A 56 5.17 12.39 2.38
CA GLY A 56 6.45 12.79 1.79
C GLY A 56 6.60 14.29 1.52
N LEU A 57 5.54 15.08 1.65
CA LEU A 57 5.58 16.53 1.42
C LEU A 57 6.25 17.26 2.59
N ASN A 58 7.10 18.22 2.25
CA ASN A 58 7.57 19.19 3.23
C ASN A 58 6.44 20.18 3.61
N ASN A 59 6.67 21.00 4.64
CA ASN A 59 5.63 21.90 5.14
C ASN A 59 5.20 22.94 4.09
N ALA A 60 6.12 23.49 3.30
CA ALA A 60 5.80 24.50 2.28
C ALA A 60 4.99 23.89 1.12
N GLU A 61 5.30 22.67 0.71
CA GLU A 61 4.54 21.93 -0.30
C GLU A 61 3.12 21.59 0.19
N ARG A 62 3.00 21.18 1.45
CA ARG A 62 1.71 20.89 2.08
C ARG A 62 0.85 22.16 2.18
N GLU A 63 1.45 23.28 2.56
CA GLU A 63 0.79 24.57 2.65
C GLU A 63 0.29 25.01 1.27
N LYS A 64 1.15 24.93 0.24
CA LYS A 64 0.76 25.20 -1.15
C LYS A 64 -0.37 24.28 -1.64
N LEU A 65 -0.39 23.00 -1.24
CA LEU A 65 -1.50 22.09 -1.55
C LEU A 65 -2.78 22.55 -0.87
N ILE A 66 -2.73 22.85 0.45
CA ILE A 66 -3.89 23.30 1.24
C ILE A 66 -4.51 24.56 0.64
N ASP A 67 -3.68 25.53 0.27
CA ASP A 67 -4.11 26.82 -0.26
C ASP A 67 -4.86 26.70 -1.60
N ASN A 68 -4.57 25.66 -2.38
CA ASN A 68 -5.19 25.43 -3.67
C ASN A 68 -6.37 24.46 -3.64
N LEU A 69 -6.65 23.81 -2.50
CA LEU A 69 -7.81 22.92 -2.37
C LEU A 69 -9.11 23.72 -2.31
N GLN A 70 -10.02 23.42 -3.24
CA GLN A 70 -11.35 24.02 -3.29
C GLN A 70 -12.40 23.06 -2.74
N GLU A 71 -13.32 23.54 -1.92
CA GLU A 71 -14.42 22.71 -1.42
C GLU A 71 -15.58 22.67 -2.41
N VAL A 72 -16.03 21.47 -2.74
CA VAL A 72 -17.15 21.22 -3.63
C VAL A 72 -18.15 20.29 -2.95
N LYS A 73 -19.43 20.63 -3.03
CA LYS A 73 -20.52 19.87 -2.39
C LYS A 73 -21.33 19.12 -3.44
N PHE A 74 -21.74 17.91 -3.11
CA PHE A 74 -22.55 17.07 -3.98
C PHE A 74 -23.78 16.56 -3.24
N ALA A 75 -24.93 16.60 -3.92
CA ALA A 75 -26.14 15.98 -3.42
C ALA A 75 -26.05 14.46 -3.59
N ARG A 76 -26.76 13.72 -2.73
CA ARG A 76 -26.90 12.28 -2.86
C ARG A 76 -27.39 11.89 -4.26
N GLY A 77 -26.74 10.89 -4.86
CA GLY A 77 -27.02 10.41 -6.20
C GLY A 77 -26.34 11.20 -7.32
N ALA A 78 -25.67 12.32 -7.03
CA ALA A 78 -24.92 13.05 -8.03
C ALA A 78 -23.62 12.33 -8.41
N ASP A 79 -23.33 12.25 -9.70
CA ASP A 79 -22.05 11.78 -10.21
C ASP A 79 -21.01 12.89 -10.07
N VAL A 80 -19.98 12.63 -9.28
CA VAL A 80 -18.80 13.49 -9.12
C VAL A 80 -17.88 13.37 -10.33
N ILE A 81 -17.73 12.14 -10.83
CA ILE A 81 -16.95 11.76 -12.01
C ILE A 81 -17.79 10.78 -12.81
N LYS A 82 -17.78 10.89 -14.14
CA LYS A 82 -18.34 9.86 -15.02
C LYS A 82 -17.24 9.15 -15.79
N GLN A 83 -17.39 7.83 -15.94
CA GLN A 83 -16.52 7.03 -16.78
C GLN A 83 -16.54 7.54 -18.23
N GLY A 84 -15.37 7.63 -18.86
CA GLY A 84 -15.18 8.10 -20.23
C GLY A 84 -14.90 9.60 -20.34
N ASP A 85 -15.18 10.40 -19.31
CA ASP A 85 -14.90 11.85 -19.35
C ASP A 85 -13.39 12.13 -19.31
N ALA A 86 -12.97 13.31 -19.79
CA ALA A 86 -11.62 13.79 -19.55
C ALA A 86 -11.42 14.07 -18.05
N GLY A 87 -10.33 13.57 -17.47
CA GLY A 87 -10.05 13.76 -16.05
C GLY A 87 -9.10 14.93 -15.79
N GLU A 88 -9.65 16.05 -15.36
CA GLU A 88 -8.89 17.30 -15.12
C GLU A 88 -8.87 17.72 -13.64
N THR A 89 -9.39 16.89 -12.74
CA THR A 89 -9.54 17.24 -11.32
C THR A 89 -9.27 16.04 -10.41
N PHE A 90 -8.52 16.26 -9.35
CA PHE A 90 -8.28 15.31 -8.27
C PHE A 90 -9.24 15.64 -7.10
N TYR A 91 -9.74 14.62 -6.41
CA TYR A 91 -10.67 14.81 -5.29
C TYR A 91 -10.24 14.05 -4.03
N ILE A 92 -10.44 14.69 -2.88
CA ILE A 92 -10.29 14.10 -1.54
C ILE A 92 -11.65 14.20 -0.85
N VAL A 93 -12.11 13.11 -0.24
CA VAL A 93 -13.35 13.11 0.54
C VAL A 93 -13.11 13.80 1.88
N LYS A 94 -13.82 14.90 2.13
CA LYS A 94 -13.79 15.63 3.40
C LYS A 94 -14.83 15.06 4.36
N THR A 95 -16.07 14.95 3.91
CA THR A 95 -17.22 14.39 4.65
C THR A 95 -18.13 13.63 3.69
N GLY A 96 -18.99 12.78 4.25
CA GLY A 96 -19.89 11.92 3.50
C GLY A 96 -19.22 10.71 2.88
N VAL A 97 -19.99 10.01 2.03
CA VAL A 97 -19.61 8.73 1.43
C VAL A 97 -19.90 8.72 -0.07
N VAL A 98 -18.95 8.23 -0.85
CA VAL A 98 -19.10 7.99 -2.30
C VAL A 98 -18.86 6.52 -2.65
N LYS A 99 -19.42 6.08 -3.78
CA LYS A 99 -19.16 4.76 -4.37
C LYS A 99 -18.54 4.88 -5.74
N VAL A 100 -17.81 3.86 -6.14
CA VAL A 100 -17.17 3.76 -7.45
C VAL A 100 -17.80 2.62 -8.24
N THR A 101 -18.29 2.93 -9.43
CA THR A 101 -18.90 1.97 -10.35
C THR A 101 -18.23 2.01 -11.71
N GLN A 102 -18.07 0.86 -12.35
CA GLN A 102 -17.45 0.75 -13.67
C GLN A 102 -18.31 -0.13 -14.58
N ILE A 103 -18.47 0.29 -15.82
CA ILE A 103 -19.01 -0.57 -16.89
C ILE A 103 -17.82 -1.31 -17.50
N GLN A 104 -17.78 -2.63 -17.32
CA GLN A 104 -16.74 -3.47 -17.91
C GLN A 104 -16.87 -3.53 -19.44
N GLU A 105 -15.78 -3.88 -20.11
CA GLU A 105 -15.74 -4.00 -21.57
C GLU A 105 -16.74 -5.07 -22.05
N GLY A 106 -17.71 -4.68 -22.89
CA GLY A 106 -18.82 -5.54 -23.31
C GLY A 106 -19.99 -5.66 -22.31
N GLY A 107 -19.88 -5.03 -21.14
CA GLY A 107 -20.94 -4.97 -20.13
C GLY A 107 -22.00 -3.91 -20.46
N LEU A 108 -23.27 -4.21 -20.15
CA LEU A 108 -24.40 -3.28 -20.32
C LEU A 108 -24.77 -2.54 -19.04
N ARG A 109 -24.24 -2.94 -17.88
CA ARG A 109 -24.61 -2.39 -16.56
C ARG A 109 -23.36 -1.99 -15.77
N PRO A 110 -23.43 -0.90 -14.98
CA PRO A 110 -22.36 -0.55 -14.06
C PRO A 110 -22.29 -1.56 -12.92
N GLU A 111 -21.09 -2.08 -12.66
CA GLU A 111 -20.79 -2.89 -11.50
C GLU A 111 -20.10 -2.03 -10.44
N THR A 112 -20.38 -2.31 -9.17
CA THR A 112 -19.74 -1.58 -8.06
C THR A 112 -18.39 -2.19 -7.80
N ILE A 113 -17.32 -1.41 -8.03
CA ILE A 113 -15.94 -1.87 -7.83
C ILE A 113 -15.40 -1.44 -6.46
N LYS A 114 -15.96 -0.38 -5.87
CA LYS A 114 -15.62 0.04 -4.51
C LYS A 114 -16.78 0.75 -3.84
N GLU A 115 -17.17 0.29 -2.66
CA GLU A 115 -18.15 0.95 -1.81
C GLU A 115 -17.46 1.75 -0.71
N GLY A 116 -18.13 2.80 -0.23
CA GLY A 116 -17.81 3.36 1.09
C GLY A 116 -16.58 4.27 1.15
N LEU A 117 -16.14 4.89 0.05
CA LEU A 117 -15.07 5.88 0.12
C LEU A 117 -15.54 7.07 0.98
N SER A 118 -14.82 7.35 2.05
CA SER A 118 -15.21 8.24 3.14
C SER A 118 -14.08 9.21 3.52
N SER A 119 -14.24 9.98 4.59
CA SER A 119 -13.28 11.03 4.98
C SER A 119 -11.82 10.55 4.97
N GLY A 120 -10.96 11.24 4.22
CA GLY A 120 -9.55 10.89 4.04
C GLY A 120 -9.26 10.01 2.82
N ASP A 121 -10.27 9.40 2.20
CA ASP A 121 -10.12 8.73 0.90
C ASP A 121 -10.01 9.74 -0.25
N TYR A 122 -9.46 9.30 -1.38
CA TYR A 122 -9.28 10.13 -2.56
C TYR A 122 -9.45 9.34 -3.86
N PHE A 123 -9.69 10.08 -4.94
CA PHE A 123 -9.89 9.51 -6.27
C PHE A 123 -9.63 10.54 -7.38
N GLY A 124 -9.52 10.02 -8.61
CA GLY A 124 -9.36 10.83 -9.81
C GLY A 124 -7.91 11.15 -10.18
N GLU A 125 -6.94 10.61 -9.46
CA GLU A 125 -5.50 10.76 -9.74
C GLU A 125 -5.06 10.05 -11.02
N MET A 126 -5.66 8.90 -11.35
CA MET A 126 -5.27 8.08 -12.52
C MET A 126 -5.32 8.87 -13.83
N ALA A 127 -6.42 9.57 -14.09
CA ALA A 127 -6.62 10.31 -15.33
C ALA A 127 -5.65 11.47 -15.50
N LEU A 128 -5.20 12.06 -14.37
CA LEU A 128 -4.22 13.14 -14.37
C LEU A 128 -2.81 12.66 -14.69
N LEU A 129 -2.46 11.47 -14.19
CA LEU A 129 -1.12 10.87 -14.33
C LEU A 129 -0.93 10.20 -15.69
N GLU A 130 -1.90 9.40 -16.12
CA GLU A 130 -1.78 8.60 -17.34
C GLU A 130 -2.29 9.31 -18.59
N SER A 131 -2.90 10.50 -18.42
CA SER A 131 -3.57 11.24 -19.50
C SER A 131 -4.62 10.39 -20.24
N GLN A 132 -5.28 9.48 -19.51
CA GLN A 132 -6.39 8.68 -20.01
C GLN A 132 -7.74 9.22 -19.53
N PRO A 133 -8.85 8.90 -20.24
CA PRO A 133 -10.19 9.19 -19.74
C PRO A 133 -10.46 8.55 -18.37
N ARG A 134 -11.47 9.05 -17.68
CA ARG A 134 -11.93 8.50 -16.40
C ARG A 134 -12.32 7.03 -16.57
N MET A 135 -11.66 6.14 -15.82
CA MET A 135 -11.91 4.70 -15.95
C MET A 135 -13.17 4.21 -15.22
N ALA A 136 -13.72 5.01 -14.31
CA ALA A 136 -14.90 4.66 -13.52
C ALA A 136 -15.74 5.91 -13.18
N THR A 137 -17.00 5.67 -12.85
CA THR A 137 -17.94 6.68 -12.34
C THR A 137 -17.88 6.69 -10.82
N VAL A 138 -17.88 7.88 -10.22
CA VAL A 138 -17.93 8.07 -8.77
C VAL A 138 -19.21 8.82 -8.42
N THR A 139 -20.05 8.23 -7.58
CA THR A 139 -21.38 8.77 -7.24
C THR A 139 -21.49 9.02 -5.73
N ALA A 140 -22.03 10.18 -5.35
CA ALA A 140 -22.35 10.51 -3.97
C ALA A 140 -23.46 9.61 -3.41
N THR A 141 -23.26 9.05 -2.22
CA THR A 141 -24.21 8.10 -1.60
C THR A 141 -24.84 8.59 -0.31
N SER A 142 -24.21 9.54 0.39
CA SER A 142 -24.77 10.23 1.56
C SER A 142 -25.20 11.67 1.21
N ASP A 143 -25.94 12.30 2.13
CA ASP A 143 -26.49 13.65 1.93
C ASP A 143 -25.51 14.79 2.28
N ASP A 144 -24.37 14.44 2.90
CA ASP A 144 -23.36 15.35 3.44
C ASP A 144 -22.01 15.29 2.70
N VAL A 145 -22.02 14.89 1.42
CA VAL A 145 -20.79 14.75 0.62
C VAL A 145 -20.16 16.12 0.35
N VAL A 146 -18.99 16.33 0.95
CA VAL A 146 -18.11 17.46 0.69
C VAL A 146 -16.75 16.91 0.28
N LEU A 147 -16.25 17.39 -0.85
CA LEU A 147 -14.97 17.01 -1.41
C LEU A 147 -14.04 18.22 -1.45
N MET A 148 -12.74 17.97 -1.32
CA MET A 148 -11.71 18.93 -1.67
C MET A 148 -11.19 18.59 -3.07
N SER A 149 -11.25 19.54 -4.00
CA SER A 149 -10.84 19.38 -5.38
C SER A 149 -9.57 20.15 -5.69
N LEU A 150 -8.71 19.57 -6.53
CA LEU A 150 -7.51 20.20 -7.06
C LEU A 150 -7.49 20.04 -8.59
N ASP A 151 -7.27 21.12 -9.33
CA ASP A 151 -7.18 21.07 -10.79
C ASP A 151 -5.87 20.43 -11.29
N ARG A 152 -5.84 20.00 -12.55
CA ARG A 152 -4.69 19.35 -13.18
C ARG A 152 -3.42 20.18 -13.16
N ALA A 153 -3.49 21.48 -13.46
CA ALA A 153 -2.31 22.33 -13.56
C ALA A 153 -1.64 22.45 -12.19
N THR A 154 -2.45 22.67 -11.16
CA THR A 154 -1.99 22.73 -9.78
C THR A 154 -1.51 21.37 -9.29
N PHE A 155 -2.25 20.29 -9.56
CA PHE A 155 -1.83 18.92 -9.25
C PHE A 155 -0.47 18.59 -9.89
N THR A 156 -0.27 18.96 -11.16
CA THR A 156 0.99 18.74 -11.91
C THR A 156 2.14 19.61 -11.40
N SER A 157 1.89 20.86 -11.02
CA SER A 157 2.92 21.71 -10.41
C SER A 157 3.35 21.19 -9.04
N LEU A 158 2.45 20.55 -8.30
CA LEU A 158 2.72 19.95 -6.99
C LEU A 158 3.24 18.51 -7.09
N LEU A 159 3.17 17.90 -8.28
CA LEU A 159 3.60 16.54 -8.58
C LEU A 159 5.12 16.36 -8.64
N GLY A 160 5.93 17.40 -8.76
CA GLY A 160 7.39 17.25 -8.84
C GLY A 160 7.97 16.38 -7.69
N PRO A 161 7.70 16.71 -6.42
CA PRO A 161 8.09 15.90 -5.26
C PRO A 161 7.24 14.63 -5.05
N LEU A 162 6.00 14.60 -5.56
CA LEU A 162 5.05 13.50 -5.33
C LEU A 162 5.03 12.44 -6.43
N GLY A 163 5.66 12.68 -7.57
CA GLY A 163 5.55 11.85 -8.77
C GLY A 163 5.94 10.40 -8.52
N ASN A 164 6.98 10.18 -7.72
CA ASN A 164 7.41 8.83 -7.34
C ASN A 164 6.37 8.13 -6.42
N ILE A 165 5.76 8.85 -5.49
CA ILE A 165 4.75 8.31 -4.57
C ILE A 165 3.46 7.98 -5.33
N LEU A 166 3.03 8.88 -6.21
CA LEU A 166 1.82 8.73 -7.02
C LEU A 166 2.00 7.62 -8.07
N ASN A 167 3.15 7.52 -8.74
CA ASN A 167 3.45 6.41 -9.65
C ASN A 167 3.46 5.05 -8.91
N ARG A 168 3.95 5.01 -7.67
CA ARG A 168 3.90 3.80 -6.83
C ARG A 168 2.46 3.40 -6.53
N GLU A 169 1.61 4.35 -6.18
CA GLU A 169 0.21 4.06 -5.86
C GLU A 169 -0.61 3.69 -7.11
N VAL A 170 -0.34 4.32 -8.25
CA VAL A 170 -0.87 3.92 -9.57
C VAL A 170 -0.48 2.47 -9.89
N SER A 171 0.80 2.15 -9.74
CA SER A 171 1.31 0.78 -9.97
C SER A 171 0.63 -0.23 -9.06
N LYS A 172 0.41 0.14 -7.79
CA LYS A 172 -0.33 -0.69 -6.83
C LYS A 172 -1.78 -0.88 -7.25
N ARG A 173 -2.50 0.17 -7.65
CA ARG A 173 -3.89 0.07 -8.15
C ARG A 173 -3.98 -0.75 -9.44
N HIS A 174 -3.00 -0.65 -10.33
CA HIS A 174 -2.91 -1.50 -11.53
C HIS A 174 -2.73 -2.96 -11.16
N LYS A 175 -1.82 -3.26 -10.23
CA LYS A 175 -1.64 -4.62 -9.71
C LYS A 175 -2.93 -5.14 -9.05
N GLU A 176 -3.63 -4.32 -8.29
CA GLU A 176 -4.93 -4.68 -7.69
C GLU A 176 -6.00 -4.96 -8.76
N ALA A 177 -6.10 -4.12 -9.80
CA ALA A 177 -7.04 -4.30 -10.90
C ALA A 177 -6.71 -5.54 -11.76
N GLU A 178 -5.44 -5.78 -12.07
CA GLU A 178 -5.00 -6.98 -12.79
C GLU A 178 -5.17 -8.25 -11.95
N LYS A 179 -4.96 -8.17 -10.62
CA LYS A 179 -5.24 -9.26 -9.70
C LYS A 179 -6.74 -9.55 -9.58
N ALA A 180 -7.60 -8.52 -9.70
CA ALA A 180 -9.05 -8.67 -9.76
C ALA A 180 -9.53 -9.30 -11.09
N LYS A 181 -8.80 -9.09 -12.20
CA LYS A 181 -9.08 -9.75 -13.48
C LYS A 181 -8.58 -11.20 -13.55
N LYS A 182 -7.52 -11.55 -12.81
CA LYS A 182 -7.02 -12.93 -12.79
C LYS A 182 -8.04 -13.85 -12.11
N PRO A 183 -8.45 -14.96 -12.73
CA PRO A 183 -9.33 -15.92 -12.09
C PRO A 183 -8.65 -16.43 -10.82
N VAL A 184 -9.37 -16.33 -9.70
CA VAL A 184 -8.90 -16.83 -8.40
C VAL A 184 -8.63 -18.33 -8.54
N MET A 185 -7.38 -18.75 -8.42
CA MET A 185 -7.02 -20.18 -8.48
C MET A 185 -7.67 -20.88 -7.29
N ALA A 186 -8.67 -21.74 -7.52
CA ALA A 186 -9.34 -22.44 -6.43
C ALA A 186 -8.42 -23.52 -5.84
N LYS A 187 -8.44 -23.70 -4.51
CA LYS A 187 -7.66 -24.76 -3.84
C LYS A 187 -7.99 -26.15 -4.39
N ALA A 188 -9.22 -26.37 -4.84
CA ALA A 188 -9.69 -27.64 -5.41
C ALA A 188 -9.01 -27.99 -6.75
N ASP A 189 -8.51 -26.98 -7.48
CA ASP A 189 -7.81 -27.14 -8.76
C ASP A 189 -6.33 -27.51 -8.57
N LEU A 190 -5.86 -27.67 -7.33
CA LEU A 190 -4.48 -27.99 -7.01
C LEU A 190 -4.33 -29.49 -6.73
N LYS A 191 -3.65 -30.20 -7.64
CA LYS A 191 -3.29 -31.61 -7.46
C LYS A 191 -1.94 -31.71 -6.75
N MET A 192 -1.91 -32.37 -5.60
CA MET A 192 -0.66 -32.66 -4.89
C MET A 192 0.20 -33.66 -5.67
N MET A 193 1.49 -33.34 -5.81
CA MET A 193 2.47 -34.18 -6.49
C MET A 193 3.43 -34.85 -5.50
N THR A 194 4.24 -34.05 -4.78
CA THR A 194 5.22 -34.54 -3.81
C THR A 194 5.47 -33.50 -2.70
N ILE A 195 6.25 -33.86 -1.67
CA ILE A 195 6.71 -32.93 -0.64
C ILE A 195 8.08 -32.39 -1.04
N LEU A 196 8.21 -31.07 -1.10
CA LEU A 196 9.47 -30.38 -1.40
C LEU A 196 10.32 -30.15 -0.14
N GLY A 197 9.67 -29.94 1.00
CA GLY A 197 10.37 -29.69 2.26
C GLY A 197 9.46 -29.70 3.47
N VAL A 198 10.08 -29.78 4.65
CA VAL A 198 9.43 -29.69 5.96
C VAL A 198 9.96 -28.44 6.65
N GLY A 199 9.07 -27.54 7.04
CA GLY A 199 9.40 -26.30 7.72
C GLY A 199 8.93 -26.30 9.17
N THR A 200 9.30 -25.27 9.92
CA THR A 200 8.99 -25.14 11.35
C THR A 200 7.50 -25.30 11.66
N PHE A 201 6.61 -24.78 10.81
CA PHE A 201 5.15 -24.77 11.04
C PHE A 201 4.37 -25.79 10.20
N GLY A 202 5.05 -26.62 9.42
CA GLY A 202 4.40 -27.55 8.51
C GLY A 202 5.28 -28.00 7.35
N ARG A 203 4.76 -27.95 6.13
CA ARG A 203 5.39 -28.57 4.96
C ARG A 203 5.13 -27.79 3.68
N VAL A 204 6.06 -27.87 2.74
CA VAL A 204 5.93 -27.33 1.39
C VAL A 204 5.68 -28.48 0.44
N LYS A 205 4.58 -28.41 -0.30
CA LYS A 205 4.17 -29.43 -1.28
C LYS A 205 4.37 -28.90 -2.70
N LEU A 206 4.89 -29.71 -3.60
CA LEU A 206 4.75 -29.47 -5.04
C LEU A 206 3.31 -29.78 -5.43
N VAL A 207 2.65 -28.82 -6.06
CA VAL A 207 1.27 -28.98 -6.57
C VAL A 207 1.21 -28.58 -8.04
N LEU A 208 0.29 -29.18 -8.77
CA LEU A 208 0.00 -28.85 -10.16
C LEU A 208 -1.38 -28.20 -10.22
N HIS A 209 -1.45 -26.99 -10.76
CA HIS A 209 -2.72 -26.35 -11.07
C HIS A 209 -3.32 -27.00 -12.32
N THR A 210 -4.39 -27.77 -12.17
CA THR A 210 -4.92 -28.63 -13.23
C THR A 210 -5.44 -27.90 -14.46
N PRO A 211 -6.09 -26.71 -14.35
CA PRO A 211 -6.56 -25.98 -15.53
C PRO A 211 -5.42 -25.47 -16.44
N THR A 212 -4.29 -25.06 -15.87
CA THR A 212 -3.17 -24.46 -16.64
C THR A 212 -1.97 -25.39 -16.77
N ASN A 213 -2.00 -26.56 -16.13
CA ASN A 213 -0.87 -27.49 -16.04
C ASN A 213 0.42 -26.82 -15.51
N THR A 214 0.28 -25.81 -14.66
CA THR A 214 1.40 -25.03 -14.12
C THR A 214 1.78 -25.54 -12.74
N PRO A 215 3.06 -25.85 -12.48
CA PRO A 215 3.50 -26.31 -11.18
C PRO A 215 3.74 -25.14 -10.21
N TYR A 216 3.43 -25.36 -8.93
CA TYR A 216 3.58 -24.38 -7.85
C TYR A 216 4.08 -25.05 -6.56
N ALA A 217 4.58 -24.24 -5.63
CA ALA A 217 4.86 -24.66 -4.27
C ALA A 217 3.69 -24.24 -3.36
N LEU A 218 3.12 -25.17 -2.60
CA LEU A 218 2.08 -24.92 -1.61
C LEU A 218 2.65 -25.08 -0.20
N LYS A 219 2.91 -23.96 0.48
CA LYS A 219 3.32 -23.92 1.89
C LYS A 219 2.08 -24.15 2.76
N CYS A 220 1.99 -25.30 3.44
CA CYS A 220 0.93 -25.66 4.37
C CYS A 220 1.44 -25.47 5.81
N MET A 221 0.77 -24.64 6.61
CA MET A 221 1.20 -24.31 7.97
C MET A 221 0.06 -24.52 8.97
N ARG A 222 0.33 -25.18 10.09
CA ARG A 222 -0.67 -25.50 11.12
C ARG A 222 -0.91 -24.30 12.04
N LYS A 223 -2.16 -23.85 12.14
CA LYS A 223 -2.56 -22.71 12.99
C LYS A 223 -2.18 -22.92 14.46
N GLY A 224 -2.46 -24.11 15.00
CA GLY A 224 -2.10 -24.45 16.38
C GLY A 224 -0.61 -24.31 16.68
N GLN A 225 0.26 -24.67 15.73
CA GLN A 225 1.71 -24.57 15.90
C GLN A 225 2.21 -23.12 15.78
N ILE A 226 1.64 -22.34 14.87
CA ILE A 226 1.93 -20.91 14.73
C ILE A 226 1.60 -20.15 16.02
N ILE A 227 0.42 -20.44 16.61
CA ILE A 227 -0.02 -19.84 17.87
C ILE A 227 0.90 -20.25 19.02
N ALA A 228 1.21 -21.54 19.16
CA ALA A 228 2.07 -22.04 20.22
C ALA A 228 3.47 -21.40 20.22
N LEU A 229 4.02 -21.12 19.04
CA LEU A 229 5.33 -20.50 18.85
C LEU A 229 5.28 -18.96 18.81
N LYS A 230 4.09 -18.36 18.99
CA LYS A 230 3.85 -16.90 18.93
C LYS A 230 4.31 -16.27 17.61
N GLN A 231 4.11 -16.96 16.49
CA GLN A 231 4.57 -16.53 15.16
C GLN A 231 3.45 -15.97 14.28
N VAL A 232 2.30 -15.65 14.86
CA VAL A 232 1.12 -15.14 14.12
C VAL A 232 1.47 -13.88 13.34
N GLU A 233 2.13 -12.91 13.98
CA GLU A 233 2.52 -11.65 13.34
C GLU A 233 3.48 -11.88 12.16
N HIS A 234 4.50 -12.72 12.33
CA HIS A 234 5.46 -13.02 11.27
C HIS A 234 4.79 -13.68 10.05
N VAL A 235 3.87 -14.64 10.27
CA VAL A 235 3.16 -15.30 9.15
C VAL A 235 2.24 -14.32 8.42
N MET A 236 1.52 -13.46 9.16
CA MET A 236 0.64 -12.45 8.55
C MET A 236 1.46 -11.41 7.78
N ASN A 237 2.59 -10.99 8.33
CA ASN A 237 3.50 -10.05 7.69
C ASN A 237 4.17 -10.66 6.44
N GLU A 238 4.63 -11.91 6.49
CA GLU A 238 5.14 -12.65 5.33
C GLU A 238 4.10 -12.66 4.20
N LYS A 239 2.84 -13.01 4.54
CA LYS A 239 1.72 -13.00 3.59
C LYS A 239 1.54 -11.63 2.94
N SER A 240 1.44 -10.57 3.75
CA SER A 240 1.15 -9.21 3.28
C SER A 240 2.28 -8.68 2.39
N ILE A 241 3.54 -8.91 2.75
CA ILE A 241 4.68 -8.48 1.94
C ILE A 241 4.70 -9.22 0.61
N LEU A 242 4.57 -10.56 0.62
CA LEU A 242 4.53 -11.35 -0.60
C LEU A 242 3.36 -10.98 -1.52
N GLU A 243 2.22 -10.50 -0.98
CA GLU A 243 1.10 -10.01 -1.78
C GLU A 243 1.37 -8.69 -2.49
N MET A 244 2.30 -7.87 -1.97
CA MET A 244 2.65 -6.56 -2.51
C MET A 244 3.81 -6.62 -3.50
N CYS A 245 4.69 -7.61 -3.35
CA CYS A 245 5.89 -7.75 -4.18
C CYS A 245 5.58 -8.35 -5.56
N ASP A 246 6.16 -7.76 -6.59
CA ASP A 246 6.16 -8.28 -7.96
C ASP A 246 7.48 -7.88 -8.62
N HIS A 247 8.44 -8.81 -8.61
CA HIS A 247 9.79 -8.60 -9.09
C HIS A 247 10.39 -9.94 -9.54
N PRO A 248 11.13 -10.01 -10.66
CA PRO A 248 11.64 -11.28 -11.20
C PRO A 248 12.55 -12.06 -10.25
N PHE A 249 13.24 -11.41 -9.33
CA PHE A 249 14.13 -12.06 -8.37
C PHE A 249 13.53 -12.28 -6.97
N LEU A 250 12.24 -12.04 -6.80
CA LEU A 250 11.50 -12.32 -5.57
C LEU A 250 10.53 -13.48 -5.79
N LEU A 251 10.31 -14.25 -4.73
CA LEU A 251 9.27 -15.27 -4.71
C LEU A 251 7.88 -14.64 -4.80
N THR A 252 7.02 -15.18 -5.66
CA THR A 252 5.70 -14.60 -5.93
C THR A 252 4.62 -15.41 -5.26
N LEU A 253 3.69 -14.74 -4.56
CA LEU A 253 2.48 -15.38 -4.05
C LEU A 253 1.38 -15.35 -5.12
N ALA A 254 1.00 -16.52 -5.62
CA ALA A 254 -0.08 -16.67 -6.58
C ALA A 254 -1.46 -16.61 -5.91
N ALA A 255 -1.62 -17.26 -4.76
CA ALA A 255 -2.87 -17.30 -4.00
C ALA A 255 -2.63 -17.66 -2.53
N SER A 256 -3.61 -17.43 -1.68
CA SER A 256 -3.60 -17.92 -0.29
C SER A 256 -4.97 -18.49 0.10
N TYR A 257 -4.96 -19.48 0.99
CA TYR A 257 -6.16 -20.17 1.47
C TYR A 257 -6.06 -20.44 2.97
N GLN A 258 -7.18 -20.82 3.58
CA GLN A 258 -7.22 -21.35 4.93
C GLN A 258 -8.38 -22.33 5.09
N ASP A 259 -8.27 -23.23 6.06
CA ASP A 259 -9.38 -23.99 6.63
C ASP A 259 -9.34 -23.90 8.16
N GLU A 260 -10.03 -24.79 8.88
CA GLU A 260 -10.11 -24.74 10.34
C GLU A 260 -8.73 -24.89 11.00
N ASP A 261 -7.84 -25.68 10.42
CA ASP A 261 -6.58 -26.09 11.06
C ASP A 261 -5.32 -25.51 10.40
N GLU A 262 -5.36 -25.19 9.11
CA GLU A 262 -4.18 -24.84 8.32
C GLU A 262 -4.33 -23.51 7.56
N LEU A 263 -3.19 -22.84 7.37
CA LEU A 263 -2.99 -21.74 6.43
C LEU A 263 -2.19 -22.25 5.22
N TYR A 264 -2.50 -21.69 4.06
CA TYR A 264 -1.91 -22.10 2.79
C TYR A 264 -1.42 -20.88 2.00
N MET A 265 -0.18 -20.95 1.51
CA MET A 265 0.38 -19.98 0.57
C MET A 265 0.80 -20.71 -0.70
N LEU A 266 0.18 -20.38 -1.82
CA LEU A 266 0.50 -20.90 -3.15
C LEU A 266 1.50 -19.96 -3.82
N MET A 267 2.69 -20.47 -4.12
CA MET A 267 3.85 -19.67 -4.45
C MET A 267 4.50 -20.17 -5.75
N SER A 268 5.16 -19.29 -6.49
CA SER A 268 5.94 -19.68 -7.67
C SER A 268 6.99 -20.73 -7.29
N LEU A 269 7.26 -21.64 -8.22
CA LEU A 269 8.14 -22.78 -7.96
C LEU A 269 9.60 -22.44 -8.33
N ALA A 270 10.53 -22.67 -7.40
CA ALA A 270 11.96 -22.60 -7.63
C ALA A 270 12.57 -24.01 -7.43
N LEU A 271 12.99 -24.65 -8.53
CA LEU A 271 13.49 -26.04 -8.54
C LEU A 271 15.02 -26.17 -8.56
N GLY A 272 15.75 -25.09 -8.76
CA GLY A 272 17.21 -25.08 -8.86
C GLY A 272 17.92 -25.26 -7.51
N GLY A 273 17.17 -25.44 -6.42
CA GLY A 273 17.71 -25.66 -5.08
C GLY A 273 18.25 -24.38 -4.42
N GLU A 274 18.87 -24.54 -3.26
CA GLU A 274 19.45 -23.45 -2.49
C GLU A 274 20.82 -23.05 -3.05
N LEU A 275 21.06 -21.75 -3.21
CA LEU A 275 22.36 -21.21 -3.59
C LEU A 275 23.46 -21.64 -2.60
N PHE A 276 23.10 -21.75 -1.31
CA PHE A 276 23.99 -22.25 -0.26
C PHE A 276 24.57 -23.63 -0.58
N SER A 277 23.74 -24.57 -1.04
CA SER A 277 24.18 -25.93 -1.34
C SER A 277 25.21 -25.94 -2.48
N ILE A 278 24.95 -25.15 -3.53
CA ILE A 278 25.85 -25.02 -4.68
C ILE A 278 27.17 -24.34 -4.26
N LEU A 279 27.09 -23.29 -3.44
CA LEU A 279 28.28 -22.60 -2.92
C LEU A 279 29.15 -23.55 -2.09
N ARG A 280 28.52 -24.36 -1.23
CA ARG A 280 29.20 -25.34 -0.38
C ARG A 280 29.88 -26.44 -1.20
N GLU A 281 29.22 -26.96 -2.23
CA GLU A 281 29.81 -27.95 -3.15
C GLU A 281 31.01 -27.39 -3.91
N ARG A 282 30.93 -26.12 -4.33
CA ARG A 282 32.02 -25.46 -5.08
C ARG A 282 33.09 -24.82 -4.19
N ASN A 283 32.90 -24.79 -2.87
CA ASN A 283 33.68 -24.05 -1.87
C ASN A 283 33.65 -22.52 -2.04
N LYS A 284 33.78 -22.00 -3.27
CA LYS A 284 33.66 -20.59 -3.61
C LYS A 284 33.15 -20.42 -5.04
N PHE A 285 32.56 -19.26 -5.32
CA PHE A 285 32.29 -18.82 -6.69
C PHE A 285 33.48 -18.06 -7.28
N ASP A 286 33.62 -18.13 -8.60
CA ASP A 286 34.48 -17.20 -9.32
C ASP A 286 33.83 -15.82 -9.37
N GLU A 287 34.62 -14.81 -9.74
CA GLU A 287 34.17 -13.42 -9.72
C GLU A 287 32.96 -13.17 -10.64
N PRO A 288 32.89 -13.70 -11.89
CA PRO A 288 31.70 -13.54 -12.73
C PRO A 288 30.43 -14.13 -12.11
N THR A 289 30.51 -15.33 -11.53
CA THR A 289 29.35 -15.98 -10.89
C THR A 289 28.92 -15.22 -9.63
N ALA A 290 29.87 -14.80 -8.80
CA ALA A 290 29.58 -14.00 -7.61
C ALA A 290 28.92 -12.67 -7.98
N ARG A 291 29.43 -11.99 -9.02
CA ARG A 291 28.87 -10.75 -9.57
C ARG A 291 27.44 -10.93 -10.09
N PHE A 292 27.17 -12.04 -10.79
CA PHE A 292 25.84 -12.35 -11.31
C PHE A 292 24.81 -12.46 -10.17
N TYR A 293 25.07 -13.30 -9.17
CA TYR A 293 24.14 -13.48 -8.05
C TYR A 293 24.04 -12.23 -7.16
N ALA A 294 25.15 -11.53 -6.92
CA ALA A 294 25.12 -10.25 -6.21
C ALA A 294 24.24 -9.21 -6.94
N ALA A 295 24.34 -9.12 -8.27
CA ALA A 295 23.49 -8.21 -9.04
C ALA A 295 21.99 -8.56 -8.94
N ASN A 296 21.64 -9.86 -8.92
CA ASN A 296 20.27 -10.31 -8.71
C ASN A 296 19.74 -9.86 -7.34
N VAL A 297 20.54 -10.05 -6.28
CA VAL A 297 20.21 -9.61 -4.91
C VAL A 297 20.08 -8.10 -4.83
N CYS A 298 21.02 -7.34 -5.41
CA CYS A 298 20.97 -5.87 -5.42
C CYS A 298 19.70 -5.37 -6.11
N SER A 299 19.33 -5.93 -7.26
CA SER A 299 18.11 -5.57 -7.98
C SER A 299 16.84 -5.90 -7.16
N ALA A 300 16.80 -7.06 -6.51
CA ALA A 300 15.72 -7.41 -5.59
C ALA A 300 15.61 -6.42 -4.41
N PHE A 301 16.73 -6.00 -3.84
CA PHE A 301 16.77 -5.16 -2.65
C PHE A 301 16.48 -3.70 -2.97
N GLU A 302 16.93 -3.20 -4.12
CA GLU A 302 16.53 -1.90 -4.65
C GLU A 302 15.00 -1.81 -4.73
N TYR A 303 14.36 -2.80 -5.37
CA TYR A 303 12.90 -2.89 -5.43
C TYR A 303 12.24 -2.91 -4.03
N LEU A 304 12.73 -3.72 -3.10
CA LEU A 304 12.17 -3.78 -1.74
C LEU A 304 12.31 -2.43 -1.02
N HIS A 305 13.47 -1.79 -1.12
CA HIS A 305 13.76 -0.52 -0.47
C HIS A 305 12.92 0.63 -1.05
N GLU A 306 12.64 0.66 -2.36
CA GLU A 306 11.68 1.60 -2.97
C GLU A 306 10.26 1.43 -2.40
N HIS A 307 9.91 0.22 -1.97
CA HIS A 307 8.65 -0.10 -1.32
C HIS A 307 8.71 0.10 0.22
N ARG A 308 9.83 0.61 0.73
CA ARG A 308 10.14 0.75 2.17
C ARG A 308 10.12 -0.57 2.94
N ILE A 309 10.45 -1.67 2.28
CA ILE A 309 10.55 -2.99 2.88
C ILE A 309 12.02 -3.27 3.17
N VAL A 310 12.38 -3.51 4.43
CA VAL A 310 13.69 -4.05 4.81
C VAL A 310 13.58 -5.56 4.98
N TYR A 311 14.44 -6.34 4.30
CA TYR A 311 14.36 -7.81 4.29
C TYR A 311 14.87 -8.48 5.58
N ARG A 312 15.99 -7.99 6.12
CA ARG A 312 16.55 -8.33 7.45
C ARG A 312 17.00 -9.78 7.71
N ASP A 313 16.99 -10.68 6.72
CA ASP A 313 17.55 -12.04 6.87
C ASP A 313 18.25 -12.54 5.60
N LEU A 314 19.08 -11.68 5.00
CA LEU A 314 19.87 -12.06 3.82
C LEU A 314 20.90 -13.12 4.19
N LYS A 315 20.74 -14.30 3.60
CA LYS A 315 21.70 -15.41 3.71
C LYS A 315 21.53 -16.36 2.52
N PRO A 316 22.57 -17.12 2.12
CA PRO A 316 22.51 -18.02 0.98
C PRO A 316 21.40 -19.09 1.04
N GLU A 317 20.95 -19.47 2.23
CA GLU A 317 19.86 -20.42 2.47
C GLU A 317 18.50 -19.85 2.03
N ASN A 318 18.34 -18.52 2.08
CA ASN A 318 17.13 -17.83 1.65
C ASN A 318 17.18 -17.39 0.16
N LEU A 319 18.14 -17.92 -0.60
CA LEU A 319 18.30 -17.65 -2.03
C LEU A 319 18.12 -18.97 -2.78
N LEU A 320 16.96 -19.15 -3.40
CA LEU A 320 16.70 -20.30 -4.26
C LEU A 320 17.03 -19.98 -5.71
N LEU A 321 17.28 -21.01 -6.52
CA LEU A 321 17.39 -20.87 -7.97
C LEU A 321 16.12 -21.37 -8.66
N ASP A 322 15.70 -20.68 -9.72
CA ASP A 322 14.68 -21.20 -10.62
C ASP A 322 15.27 -22.16 -11.67
N ALA A 323 14.45 -22.62 -12.61
CA ALA A 323 14.85 -23.59 -13.63
C ALA A 323 15.88 -23.04 -14.63
N ASP A 324 15.95 -21.71 -14.77
CA ASP A 324 16.88 -21.02 -15.67
C ASP A 324 18.17 -20.59 -14.95
N GLY A 325 18.26 -20.84 -13.63
CA GLY A 325 19.40 -20.50 -12.79
C GLY A 325 19.40 -19.07 -12.25
N TYR A 326 18.29 -18.34 -12.38
CA TYR A 326 18.11 -17.03 -11.75
C TYR A 326 17.70 -17.17 -10.30
N LEU A 327 18.04 -16.15 -9.52
CA LEU A 327 17.80 -16.14 -8.09
C LEU A 327 16.33 -15.80 -7.77
N LYS A 328 15.79 -16.45 -6.75
CA LYS A 328 14.54 -16.08 -6.07
C LYS A 328 14.84 -15.90 -4.58
N VAL A 329 14.72 -14.67 -4.09
CA VAL A 329 14.75 -14.40 -2.65
C VAL A 329 13.48 -14.96 -2.04
N VAL A 330 13.63 -15.79 -1.01
CA VAL A 330 12.52 -16.47 -0.33
C VAL A 330 12.47 -16.07 1.14
N ASP A 331 11.47 -16.55 1.88
CA ASP A 331 11.28 -16.34 3.32
C ASP A 331 11.27 -14.87 3.78
N PHE A 332 10.08 -14.28 3.81
CA PHE A 332 9.86 -12.89 4.23
C PHE A 332 9.43 -12.78 5.70
N GLY A 333 9.64 -13.82 6.52
CA GLY A 333 9.21 -13.84 7.92
C GLY A 333 9.78 -12.69 8.76
N PHE A 334 11.00 -12.26 8.45
CA PHE A 334 11.65 -11.11 9.09
C PHE A 334 11.60 -9.82 8.28
N ALA A 335 11.04 -9.81 7.08
CA ALA A 335 10.91 -8.58 6.32
C ALA A 335 9.97 -7.61 7.04
N LYS A 336 10.11 -6.29 6.83
CA LYS A 336 9.24 -5.31 7.50
C LYS A 336 9.10 -4.04 6.69
N ILE A 337 7.89 -3.52 6.59
CA ILE A 337 7.64 -2.18 6.07
C ILE A 337 8.00 -1.17 7.16
N ILE A 338 8.88 -0.22 6.86
CA ILE A 338 9.34 0.81 7.80
C ILE A 338 9.08 2.22 7.27
N GLU A 339 8.77 3.17 8.15
CA GLU A 339 8.69 4.59 7.77
C GLU A 339 10.02 5.31 7.98
N ASP A 340 10.75 4.95 9.03
CA ASP A 340 12.06 5.50 9.40
C ASP A 340 12.96 4.37 9.93
N ARG A 341 12.87 4.07 11.23
CA ARG A 341 13.77 3.12 11.92
C ARG A 341 13.01 1.89 12.45
N THR A 342 13.73 0.82 12.80
CA THR A 342 13.20 -0.37 13.49
C THR A 342 14.22 -0.88 14.54
N TRP A 343 13.76 -1.50 15.63
CA TRP A 343 14.58 -1.85 16.82
C TRP A 343 14.50 -3.34 17.19
N THR A 344 13.67 -4.10 16.47
CA THR A 344 13.53 -5.53 16.71
C THR A 344 14.81 -6.24 16.28
N LEU A 345 15.52 -6.84 17.23
CA LEU A 345 16.66 -7.72 16.94
C LEU A 345 16.15 -8.99 16.24
N CYS A 346 16.53 -9.20 14.99
CA CYS A 346 16.16 -10.34 14.17
C CYS A 346 17.20 -10.58 13.07
N GLY A 347 17.18 -11.78 12.49
CA GLY A 347 18.12 -12.19 11.45
C GLY A 347 19.11 -13.23 11.95
N THR A 348 19.99 -13.65 11.04
CA THR A 348 20.99 -14.69 11.29
C THR A 348 22.29 -14.06 11.80
N PRO A 349 22.87 -14.54 12.94
CA PRO A 349 23.98 -13.86 13.62
C PRO A 349 25.17 -13.47 12.73
N GLU A 350 25.57 -14.34 11.79
CA GLU A 350 26.69 -14.08 10.88
C GLU A 350 26.43 -12.94 9.87
N TYR A 351 25.16 -12.56 9.69
CA TYR A 351 24.69 -11.56 8.72
C TYR A 351 24.10 -10.31 9.37
N LEU A 352 24.12 -10.22 10.72
CA LEU A 352 23.66 -9.03 11.43
C LEU A 352 24.61 -7.86 11.16
N ALA A 353 24.02 -6.72 10.81
CA ALA A 353 24.75 -5.48 10.74
C ALA A 353 25.13 -4.99 12.17
N PRO A 354 26.18 -4.16 12.31
CA PRO A 354 26.63 -3.68 13.64
C PRO A 354 25.63 -2.78 14.38
N GLU A 355 24.82 -2.01 13.66
CA GLU A 355 23.74 -1.15 14.19
C GLU A 355 22.57 -1.95 14.78
#